data_AF-A0A2V9GX84-F1
#
_entry.id   AF-A0A2V9GX84-F1
#
_cell.length_a   1.000
_cell.length_b   1.000
_cell.length_c   1.000
_cell.angle_alpha   90.00
_cell.angle_beta   90.00
_cell.angle_gamma   90.00
#
_symmetry.space_group_name_H-M   'P 1'
#
loop_
_entity.id
_entity.type
_entity.pdbx_description
1 polymer ?
#
loop_
_entity_poly.entity_id
_entity_poly.type
_entity_poly.pdbx_seq_one_letter_code
_entity_poly.pdbx_strand_id
1 'polypeptide(L)'
;MTPSPIFSGATKVTERLKKSPLKPDVRSTGREGLRRPWEDYSTLYHNDRGCFEDVTYQAGLGTVAYKDMKWGTGFLDFDNDGWKDLFVANGHIYPQVVGQTSNTYRQRNRLLRNLHNGRFAPISPEESGFTEARSSRGAAFADLGNNGQIDIVVNNIDDEPFLYKPALKSSGGWVRFKLEGTKCNRDAIGARISVTAGGLTQIAEVRSAESYVSSSDARVLFGVGNSKIIERVEIRWPDSSLERRNRLSINRQYLLRQGES
;
A
#
# COMPACT_ATOMS: atom_id res chain seq x y z
N MET A 1 -13.86 41.05 -42.61
CA MET A 1 -14.35 40.13 -41.56
C MET A 1 -13.31 39.06 -41.35
N THR A 2 -12.49 39.26 -40.33
CA THR A 2 -11.54 38.29 -39.75
C THR A 2 -11.31 38.80 -38.33
N PRO A 3 -11.68 38.08 -37.26
CA PRO A 3 -11.55 38.60 -35.92
C PRO A 3 -10.11 38.46 -35.41
N SER A 4 -9.65 39.52 -34.75
CA SER A 4 -8.42 39.60 -33.97
C SER A 4 -8.44 38.64 -32.77
N PRO A 5 -7.29 38.05 -32.36
CA PRO A 5 -7.13 37.50 -31.02
C PRO A 5 -6.66 38.61 -30.07
N ILE A 6 -7.35 38.73 -28.94
CA ILE A 6 -7.12 39.68 -27.86
C ILE A 6 -6.56 38.92 -26.64
N PHE A 7 -5.45 39.44 -26.09
CA PHE A 7 -4.83 39.19 -24.77
C PHE A 7 -4.36 37.75 -24.47
N SER A 8 -3.35 37.49 -23.64
CA SER A 8 -2.31 38.25 -22.92
C SER A 8 -1.58 37.19 -22.10
N GLY A 9 -0.28 37.38 -21.86
CA GLY A 9 0.58 36.41 -21.17
C GLY A 9 0.03 35.90 -19.84
N ALA A 10 0.23 34.60 -19.62
CA ALA A 10 0.27 34.01 -18.30
C ALA A 10 1.43 33.02 -18.25
N THR A 11 2.61 33.53 -17.91
CA THR A 11 3.65 32.74 -17.26
C THR A 11 3.05 32.15 -15.99
N LYS A 12 2.83 30.84 -15.98
CA LYS A 12 2.54 30.08 -14.75
C LYS A 12 3.17 28.69 -14.86
N VAL A 13 4.49 28.66 -14.75
CA VAL A 13 5.21 27.46 -14.31
C VAL A 13 5.15 27.48 -12.79
N THR A 14 4.08 26.95 -12.20
CA THR A 14 4.00 26.61 -10.78
C THR A 14 4.41 25.15 -10.64
N GLU A 15 5.69 24.86 -10.35
CA GLU A 15 6.25 24.65 -9.00
C GLU A 15 5.44 23.68 -8.11
N ARG A 16 6.13 22.58 -7.75
CA ARG A 16 5.99 21.73 -6.54
C ARG A 16 4.76 20.84 -6.42
N LEU A 17 4.83 19.68 -7.06
CA LEU A 17 4.22 18.46 -6.53
C LEU A 17 5.02 17.96 -5.31
N LYS A 18 4.73 18.51 -4.13
CA LYS A 18 5.01 17.87 -2.85
C LYS A 18 3.78 18.05 -1.96
N LYS A 19 3.29 16.92 -1.45
CA LYS A 19 2.23 16.71 -0.44
C LYS A 19 0.85 16.33 -0.98
N SER A 20 0.67 15.04 -1.20
CA SER A 20 -0.41 14.31 -0.53
C SER A 20 0.05 12.86 -0.37
N PRO A 21 0.11 12.29 0.84
CA PRO A 21 0.30 10.85 0.97
C PRO A 21 -0.97 10.22 0.39
N LEU A 22 -0.80 9.46 -0.70
CA LEU A 22 -1.82 8.55 -1.17
C LEU A 22 -2.37 7.81 0.06
N LYS A 23 -3.63 8.03 0.40
CA LYS A 23 -4.43 7.07 1.17
C LYS A 23 -5.23 6.29 0.15
N PRO A 24 -4.62 5.30 -0.51
CA PRO A 24 -5.36 4.49 -1.44
C PRO A 24 -6.31 3.60 -0.62
N ASP A 25 -7.61 3.78 -0.88
CA ASP A 25 -8.63 2.81 -0.50
C ASP A 25 -8.88 1.97 -1.75
N VAL A 26 -8.57 0.68 -1.70
CA VAL A 26 -8.90 -0.25 -2.77
C VAL A 26 -10.16 -0.98 -2.34
N ARG A 27 -11.28 -0.70 -3.01
CA ARG A 27 -12.54 -1.40 -2.79
C ARG A 27 -12.82 -2.30 -3.98
N SER A 28 -13.23 -3.54 -3.71
CA SER A 28 -13.99 -4.33 -4.68
C SER A 28 -15.44 -3.85 -4.61
N THR A 29 -15.79 -2.82 -5.37
CA THR A 29 -17.20 -2.48 -5.57
C THR A 29 -17.64 -3.11 -6.88
N GLY A 30 -18.39 -4.21 -6.81
CA GLY A 30 -19.15 -4.69 -7.95
C GLY A 30 -20.10 -3.57 -8.39
N ARG A 31 -19.85 -2.98 -9.56
CA ARG A 31 -20.80 -2.06 -10.19
C ARG A 31 -21.70 -2.89 -11.10
N GLU A 32 -23.00 -2.86 -10.82
CA GLU A 32 -23.99 -3.38 -11.76
C GLU A 32 -23.98 -2.56 -13.05
N GLY A 33 -23.55 -3.21 -14.13
CA GLY A 33 -23.57 -2.65 -15.47
C GLY A 33 -23.12 -3.71 -16.48
N LEU A 34 -24.09 -4.41 -17.07
CA LEU A 34 -24.01 -5.25 -18.30
C LEU A 34 -22.63 -5.88 -18.63
N ARG A 35 -21.95 -6.44 -17.64
CA ARG A 35 -20.69 -7.17 -17.79
C ARG A 35 -20.80 -8.49 -17.05
N ARG A 36 -20.11 -9.51 -17.56
CA ARG A 36 -20.20 -10.88 -17.03
C ARG A 36 -19.90 -10.85 -15.52
N PRO A 37 -20.69 -11.53 -14.66
CA PRO A 37 -20.66 -11.39 -13.20
C PRO A 37 -19.35 -11.81 -12.50
N TRP A 38 -18.30 -12.15 -13.25
CA TRP A 38 -16.99 -12.57 -12.75
C TRP A 38 -15.86 -11.61 -13.18
N GLU A 39 -16.17 -10.58 -13.97
CA GLU A 39 -15.22 -9.58 -14.49
C GLU A 39 -15.24 -8.30 -13.64
N ASP A 40 -14.94 -8.43 -12.34
CA ASP A 40 -14.80 -7.30 -11.43
C ASP A 40 -13.39 -6.71 -11.49
N TYR A 41 -13.28 -5.39 -11.64
CA TYR A 41 -12.02 -4.66 -11.50
C TYR A 41 -11.89 -4.14 -10.07
N SER A 42 -10.72 -4.33 -9.46
CA SER A 42 -10.38 -3.65 -8.21
C SER A 42 -10.30 -2.15 -8.49
N THR A 43 -11.02 -1.36 -7.70
CA THR A 43 -10.99 0.11 -7.86
C THR A 43 -9.93 0.72 -6.95
N LEU A 44 -9.22 1.74 -7.44
CA LEU A 44 -8.28 2.53 -6.67
C LEU A 44 -8.80 3.96 -6.57
N TYR A 45 -8.98 4.45 -5.33
CA TYR A 45 -9.39 5.82 -5.09
C TYR A 45 -8.22 6.70 -4.64
N HIS A 46 -8.11 7.89 -5.23
CA HIS A 46 -7.24 8.96 -4.76
C HIS A 46 -8.02 9.90 -3.84
N ASN A 47 -7.51 10.14 -2.64
CA ASN A 47 -8.08 11.10 -1.70
C ASN A 47 -7.43 12.48 -1.85
N ASP A 48 -8.18 13.44 -2.42
CA ASP A 48 -7.84 14.87 -2.33
C ASP A 48 -8.71 15.53 -1.25
N ARG A 49 -8.11 15.77 -0.08
CA ARG A 49 -8.70 16.58 1.00
C ARG A 49 -10.14 16.16 1.40
N GLY A 50 -10.40 14.86 1.39
CA GLY A 50 -11.71 14.28 1.75
C GLY A 50 -12.60 13.95 0.55
N CYS A 51 -12.22 14.36 -0.66
CA CYS A 51 -12.86 13.94 -1.90
C CYS A 51 -12.14 12.71 -2.47
N PHE A 52 -12.89 11.70 -2.91
CA PHE A 52 -12.35 10.46 -3.46
C PHE A 52 -12.65 10.38 -4.96
N GLU A 53 -11.60 10.25 -5.76
CA GLU A 53 -11.67 10.09 -7.21
C GLU A 53 -11.24 8.68 -7.59
N ASP A 54 -12.02 8.01 -8.45
CA ASP A 54 -11.61 6.73 -9.05
C ASP A 54 -10.50 6.98 -10.08
N VAL A 55 -9.30 6.51 -9.76
CA VAL A 55 -8.10 6.63 -10.60
C VAL A 55 -7.65 5.29 -11.18
N THR A 56 -8.50 4.27 -11.17
CA THR A 56 -8.14 2.88 -11.49
C THR A 56 -7.48 2.73 -12.86
N TYR A 57 -8.04 3.37 -13.89
CA TYR A 57 -7.48 3.32 -15.25
C TYR A 57 -6.25 4.21 -15.39
N GLN A 58 -6.30 5.41 -14.81
CA GLN A 58 -5.20 6.38 -14.81
C GLN A 58 -3.96 5.78 -14.15
N ALA A 59 -4.14 5.01 -13.07
CA ALA A 59 -3.08 4.30 -12.36
C ALA A 59 -2.60 3.03 -13.08
N GLY A 60 -3.22 2.64 -14.19
CA GLY A 60 -2.85 1.45 -14.97
C GLY A 60 -3.38 0.12 -14.42
N LEU A 61 -4.27 0.13 -13.43
CA LEU A 61 -4.79 -1.08 -12.79
C LEU A 61 -5.94 -1.73 -13.58
N GLY A 62 -6.69 -0.92 -14.35
CA GLY A 62 -7.86 -1.39 -15.10
C GLY A 62 -7.57 -2.50 -16.13
N THR A 63 -6.34 -2.60 -16.62
CA THR A 63 -5.93 -3.63 -17.60
C THR A 63 -5.09 -4.75 -16.99
N VAL A 64 -4.22 -4.43 -16.03
CA VAL A 64 -3.26 -5.37 -15.43
C VAL A 64 -3.94 -6.39 -14.53
N ALA A 65 -4.96 -5.96 -13.79
CA ALA A 65 -5.66 -6.84 -12.86
C ALA A 65 -6.90 -7.50 -13.50
N TYR A 66 -7.32 -7.12 -14.71
CA TYR A 66 -8.68 -7.42 -15.21
C TYR A 66 -9.10 -8.90 -15.13
N LYS A 67 -8.21 -9.83 -15.46
CA LYS A 67 -8.56 -11.26 -15.64
C LYS A 67 -8.64 -12.08 -14.35
N ASP A 68 -7.83 -11.75 -13.36
CA ASP A 68 -7.75 -12.52 -12.12
C ASP A 68 -8.84 -12.05 -11.13
N MET A 69 -9.30 -12.90 -10.23
CA MET A 69 -10.28 -12.55 -9.21
C MET A 69 -9.55 -12.22 -7.90
N LYS A 70 -9.84 -11.05 -7.34
CA LYS A 70 -9.03 -10.40 -6.31
C LYS A 70 -9.74 -10.44 -4.96
N TRP A 71 -8.96 -10.60 -3.89
CA TRP A 71 -9.44 -10.66 -2.52
C TRP A 71 -8.67 -9.71 -1.62
N GLY A 72 -7.71 -10.22 -0.85
CA GLY A 72 -6.86 -9.42 0.01
C GLY A 72 -5.98 -8.47 -0.79
N THR A 73 -5.91 -7.22 -0.35
CA THR A 73 -5.02 -6.20 -0.92
C THR A 73 -4.28 -5.48 0.20
N GLY A 74 -3.11 -4.95 -0.11
CA GLY A 74 -2.31 -4.18 0.84
C GLY A 74 -1.34 -3.24 0.16
N PHE A 75 -1.12 -2.09 0.80
CA PHE A 75 -0.12 -1.12 0.37
C PHE A 75 1.13 -1.26 1.22
N LEU A 76 2.20 -1.71 0.59
CA LEU A 76 3.44 -2.04 1.28
C LEU A 76 4.62 -1.57 0.44
N ASP A 77 5.68 -1.12 1.11
CA ASP A 77 6.90 -0.66 0.46
C ASP A 77 7.85 -1.85 0.49
N PHE A 78 7.93 -2.63 -0.59
CA PHE A 78 8.65 -3.91 -0.56
C PHE A 78 10.15 -3.73 -0.82
N ASP A 79 10.56 -2.64 -1.47
CA ASP A 79 11.97 -2.34 -1.75
C ASP A 79 12.52 -1.16 -0.92
N ASN A 80 11.75 -0.69 0.07
CA ASN A 80 12.03 0.43 0.98
C ASN A 80 12.44 1.72 0.26
N ASP A 81 11.91 1.98 -0.93
CA ASP A 81 12.20 3.19 -1.70
C ASP A 81 11.44 4.43 -1.22
N GLY A 82 10.51 4.24 -0.26
CA GLY A 82 9.66 5.27 0.32
C GLY A 82 8.28 5.38 -0.34
N TRP A 83 8.00 4.59 -1.37
CA TRP A 83 6.73 4.53 -2.07
C TRP A 83 6.03 3.21 -1.79
N LYS A 84 4.71 3.28 -1.57
CA LYS A 84 3.93 2.05 -1.36
C LYS A 84 3.58 1.43 -2.70
N ASP A 85 3.95 0.17 -2.85
CA ASP A 85 3.53 -0.76 -3.88
C ASP A 85 2.20 -1.42 -3.51
N LEU A 86 1.63 -2.16 -4.46
CA LEU A 86 0.34 -2.82 -4.28
C LEU A 86 0.50 -4.34 -4.37
N PHE A 87 0.10 -5.03 -3.30
CA PHE A 87 -0.08 -6.48 -3.32
C PHE A 87 -1.56 -6.84 -3.52
N VAL A 88 -1.81 -7.92 -4.27
CA VAL A 88 -3.14 -8.48 -4.51
C VAL A 88 -3.10 -10.01 -4.39
N ALA A 89 -3.89 -10.54 -3.46
CA ALA A 89 -4.18 -11.96 -3.35
C ALA A 89 -5.28 -12.35 -4.35
N ASN A 90 -5.02 -13.38 -5.15
CA ASN A 90 -5.91 -13.82 -6.22
C ASN A 90 -6.35 -15.28 -6.07
N GLY A 91 -7.54 -15.57 -6.60
CA GLY A 91 -8.09 -16.90 -6.68
C GLY A 91 -9.55 -16.86 -7.09
N HIS A 92 -9.96 -17.72 -8.03
CA HIS A 92 -11.36 -17.75 -8.44
C HIS A 92 -12.25 -18.36 -7.35
N ILE A 93 -13.53 -17.98 -7.32
CA ILE A 93 -14.53 -18.60 -6.44
C ILE A 93 -14.84 -20.06 -6.82
N TYR A 94 -14.88 -20.38 -8.12
CA TYR A 94 -15.46 -21.62 -8.64
C TYR A 94 -14.39 -22.51 -9.26
N PRO A 95 -14.15 -23.73 -8.74
CA PRO A 95 -13.30 -24.71 -9.40
C PRO A 95 -13.74 -25.05 -10.82
N GLN A 96 -15.05 -24.98 -11.09
CA GLN A 96 -15.68 -25.36 -12.35
C GLN A 96 -15.37 -24.41 -13.52
N VAL A 97 -14.71 -23.28 -13.29
CA VAL A 97 -14.33 -22.35 -14.39
C VAL A 97 -13.33 -22.97 -15.37
N VAL A 98 -12.57 -23.95 -14.89
CA VAL A 98 -11.59 -24.70 -15.68
C VAL A 98 -12.33 -25.50 -16.75
N GLY A 99 -12.02 -25.23 -18.01
CA GLY A 99 -12.65 -25.89 -19.17
C GLY A 99 -13.94 -25.21 -19.67
N GLN A 100 -14.50 -24.25 -18.92
CA GLN A 100 -15.66 -23.46 -19.36
C GLN A 100 -15.26 -22.05 -19.83
N THR A 101 -14.13 -21.53 -19.35
CA THR A 101 -13.61 -20.20 -19.66
C THR A 101 -12.10 -20.25 -19.83
N SER A 102 -11.49 -19.15 -20.27
CA SER A 102 -10.03 -18.98 -20.25
C SER A 102 -9.46 -18.72 -18.84
N ASN A 103 -10.30 -18.64 -17.80
CA ASN A 103 -9.87 -18.41 -16.44
C ASN A 103 -9.47 -19.73 -15.75
N THR A 104 -8.61 -19.60 -14.75
CA THR A 104 -8.18 -20.71 -13.89
C THR A 104 -8.73 -20.52 -12.49
N TYR A 105 -9.00 -21.64 -11.80
CA TYR A 105 -9.42 -21.60 -10.40
C TYR A 105 -8.28 -21.07 -9.49
N ARG A 106 -7.10 -21.68 -9.62
CA ARG A 106 -5.87 -21.22 -8.98
C ARG A 106 -5.25 -20.10 -9.81
N GLN A 107 -4.96 -18.97 -9.18
CA GLN A 107 -4.42 -17.76 -9.80
C GLN A 107 -3.18 -17.29 -9.03
N ARG A 108 -2.26 -16.61 -9.71
CA ARG A 108 -1.07 -16.08 -9.05
C ARG A 108 -1.42 -14.80 -8.31
N ASN A 109 -0.89 -14.63 -7.11
CA ASN A 109 -0.87 -13.34 -6.44
C ASN A 109 -0.01 -12.35 -7.24
N ARG A 110 -0.30 -11.05 -7.11
CA ARG A 110 0.39 -10.00 -7.86
C ARG A 110 1.03 -9.01 -6.90
N LEU A 111 2.22 -8.57 -7.27
CA LEU A 111 2.86 -7.39 -6.73
C LEU A 111 2.99 -6.38 -7.86
N LEU A 112 2.59 -5.14 -7.63
CA LEU A 112 2.66 -4.07 -8.59
C LEU A 112 3.52 -2.93 -8.04
N ARG A 113 4.61 -2.62 -8.74
CA ARG A 113 5.53 -1.56 -8.36
C ARG A 113 4.90 -0.20 -8.61
N ASN A 114 5.04 0.71 -7.66
CA ASN A 114 4.71 2.12 -7.83
C ASN A 114 5.77 2.79 -8.71
N LEU A 115 5.36 3.41 -9.82
CA LEU A 115 6.27 4.06 -10.77
C LEU A 115 6.58 5.51 -10.41
N HIS A 116 6.19 5.96 -9.21
CA HIS A 116 6.41 7.32 -8.66
C HIS A 116 5.78 8.44 -9.49
N ASN A 117 4.85 8.09 -10.38
CA ASN A 117 4.16 9.02 -11.29
C ASN A 117 2.63 8.83 -11.26
N GLY A 118 2.12 8.24 -10.18
CA GLY A 118 0.70 7.92 -10.02
C GLY A 118 0.25 6.64 -10.74
N ARG A 119 1.18 5.89 -11.34
CA ARG A 119 0.90 4.61 -12.00
C ARG A 119 1.58 3.44 -11.31
N PHE A 120 1.03 2.26 -11.52
CA PHE A 120 1.60 0.99 -11.11
C PHE A 120 1.93 0.12 -12.32
N ALA A 121 2.97 -0.71 -12.20
CA ALA A 121 3.31 -1.74 -13.17
C ALA A 121 3.42 -3.11 -12.51
N PRO A 122 2.98 -4.20 -13.16
CA PRO A 122 3.17 -5.54 -12.61
C PRO A 122 4.66 -5.86 -12.52
N ILE A 123 5.05 -6.46 -11.40
CA ILE A 123 6.36 -7.10 -11.25
C ILE A 123 6.24 -8.54 -11.77
N SER A 124 7.29 -9.03 -12.45
CA SER A 124 7.27 -10.39 -12.99
C SER A 124 7.25 -11.42 -11.84
N PRO A 125 6.68 -12.63 -12.04
CA PRO A 125 6.68 -13.66 -11.01
C PRO A 125 8.07 -14.04 -10.51
N GLU A 126 9.08 -13.95 -11.37
CA GLU A 126 10.48 -14.27 -11.06
C GLU A 126 11.09 -13.20 -10.14
N GLU A 127 10.80 -11.92 -10.40
CA GLU A 127 11.25 -10.82 -9.53
C GLU A 127 10.44 -10.77 -8.23
N SER A 128 9.12 -10.97 -8.30
CA SER A 128 8.23 -10.90 -7.14
C SER A 128 8.19 -12.19 -6.31
N GLY A 129 8.81 -13.28 -6.76
CA GLY A 129 8.73 -14.61 -6.15
C GLY A 129 7.32 -15.23 -6.05
N PHE A 130 6.29 -14.62 -6.64
CA PHE A 130 4.91 -15.13 -6.65
C PHE A 130 4.67 -15.99 -7.90
N THR A 131 5.41 -17.10 -8.00
CA THR A 131 5.40 -18.01 -9.15
C THR A 131 4.27 -19.03 -9.11
N GLU A 132 3.85 -19.43 -7.91
CA GLU A 132 2.79 -20.40 -7.70
C GLU A 132 1.39 -19.79 -7.81
N ALA A 133 0.49 -20.50 -8.48
CA ALA A 133 -0.92 -20.16 -8.54
C ALA A 133 -1.68 -20.94 -7.46
N ARG A 134 -2.44 -20.24 -6.61
CA ARG A 134 -3.28 -20.83 -5.56
C ARG A 134 -4.66 -20.17 -5.54
N SER A 135 -5.57 -20.65 -4.72
CA SER A 135 -6.87 -19.98 -4.50
C SER A 135 -6.76 -19.10 -3.25
N SER A 136 -5.96 -18.02 -3.34
CA SER A 136 -5.67 -17.15 -2.20
C SER A 136 -6.87 -16.26 -1.85
N ARG A 137 -6.96 -15.88 -0.58
CA ARG A 137 -8.02 -15.02 -0.04
C ARG A 137 -7.42 -13.87 0.75
N GLY A 138 -7.21 -14.07 2.05
CA GLY A 138 -6.64 -13.07 2.93
C GLY A 138 -5.12 -13.01 2.85
N ALA A 139 -4.60 -11.86 3.26
CA ALA A 139 -3.17 -11.63 3.34
C ALA A 139 -2.87 -10.71 4.53
N ALA A 140 -1.92 -11.11 5.36
CA ALA A 140 -1.39 -10.33 6.47
C ALA A 140 0.04 -9.91 6.17
N PHE A 141 0.38 -8.67 6.51
CA PHE A 141 1.68 -8.06 6.24
C PHE A 141 2.43 -7.84 7.55
N ALA A 142 3.69 -8.28 7.62
CA ALA A 142 4.50 -8.15 8.83
C ALA A 142 5.99 -8.22 8.50
N ASP A 143 6.81 -7.45 9.21
CA ASP A 143 8.26 -7.69 9.25
C ASP A 143 8.57 -8.70 10.37
N LEU A 144 8.36 -9.98 10.06
CA LEU A 144 8.52 -11.09 11.02
C LEU A 144 10.00 -11.29 11.37
N GLY A 145 10.88 -11.02 10.41
CA GLY A 145 12.33 -11.08 10.58
C GLY A 145 12.93 -9.94 11.41
N ASN A 146 12.16 -8.88 11.70
CA ASN A 146 12.64 -7.66 12.37
C ASN A 146 13.82 -7.00 11.66
N ASN A 147 13.83 -7.05 10.34
CA ASN A 147 14.96 -6.61 9.51
C ASN A 147 14.59 -5.50 8.53
N GLY A 148 13.36 -4.97 8.61
CA GLY A 148 12.83 -3.93 7.73
C GLY A 148 12.34 -4.44 6.39
N GLN A 149 12.25 -5.76 6.19
CA GLN A 149 11.65 -6.37 5.02
C GLN A 149 10.24 -6.85 5.38
N ILE A 150 9.25 -6.49 4.56
CA ILE A 150 7.88 -6.98 4.75
C ILE A 150 7.77 -8.40 4.22
N ASP A 151 7.37 -9.31 5.10
CA ASP A 151 6.89 -10.66 4.78
C ASP A 151 5.36 -10.63 4.60
N ILE A 152 4.84 -11.61 3.86
CA ILE A 152 3.41 -11.73 3.58
C ILE A 152 2.93 -13.14 3.93
N VAL A 153 1.98 -13.25 4.86
CA VAL A 153 1.28 -14.51 5.14
C VAL A 153 -0.01 -14.52 4.34
N VAL A 154 -0.21 -15.54 3.51
CA VAL A 154 -1.39 -15.67 2.65
C VAL A 154 -2.15 -16.94 3.00
N ASN A 155 -3.46 -16.82 3.23
CA ASN A 155 -4.32 -17.99 3.39
C ASN A 155 -5.03 -18.33 2.06
N ASN A 156 -5.28 -19.62 1.89
CA ASN A 156 -5.88 -20.19 0.68
C ASN A 156 -7.14 -20.97 1.04
N ILE A 157 -8.08 -21.09 0.10
CA ILE A 157 -9.23 -21.99 0.28
C ILE A 157 -8.78 -23.43 0.14
N ASP A 158 -9.17 -24.26 1.12
CA ASP A 158 -8.95 -25.72 1.17
C ASP A 158 -7.49 -26.13 0.91
N ASP A 159 -6.55 -25.27 1.29
CA ASP A 159 -5.12 -25.43 1.02
C ASP A 159 -4.33 -24.76 2.16
N GLU A 160 -3.08 -25.17 2.34
CA GLU A 160 -2.23 -24.65 3.40
C GLU A 160 -1.96 -23.14 3.22
N PRO A 161 -1.86 -22.36 4.31
CA PRO A 161 -1.33 -21.02 4.22
C PRO A 161 0.15 -21.07 3.87
N PHE A 162 0.65 -20.05 3.18
CA PHE A 162 2.08 -19.92 2.94
C PHE A 162 2.62 -18.58 3.40
N LEU A 163 3.91 -18.59 3.71
CA LEU A 163 4.68 -17.41 4.07
C LEU A 163 5.54 -17.02 2.86
N TYR A 164 5.28 -15.87 2.29
CA TYR A 164 6.15 -15.24 1.32
C TYR A 164 7.20 -14.38 2.03
N LYS A 165 8.47 -14.71 1.78
CA LYS A 165 9.63 -13.91 2.18
C LYS A 165 10.31 -13.38 0.92
N PRO A 166 10.47 -12.06 0.75
CA PRO A 166 11.21 -11.52 -0.38
C PRO A 166 12.63 -12.10 -0.47
N ALA A 167 12.99 -12.64 -1.63
CA ALA A 167 14.31 -13.23 -1.85
C ALA A 167 15.42 -12.15 -1.95
N LEU A 168 15.08 -10.99 -2.52
CA LEU A 168 15.97 -9.84 -2.58
C LEU A 168 15.78 -8.97 -1.35
N LYS A 169 16.86 -8.73 -0.60
CA LYS A 169 16.85 -7.70 0.43
C LYS A 169 16.75 -6.34 -0.23
N SER A 170 15.80 -5.54 0.24
CA SER A 170 15.77 -4.10 -0.05
C SER A 170 17.16 -3.47 0.20
N SER A 171 17.57 -2.59 -0.72
CA SER A 171 18.75 -1.73 -0.55
C SER A 171 18.42 -0.41 0.15
N GLY A 172 17.14 -0.09 0.30
CA GLY A 172 16.64 1.10 0.97
C GLY A 172 16.73 0.97 2.50
N GLY A 173 17.02 2.09 3.16
CA GLY A 173 16.93 2.19 4.61
C GLY A 173 15.48 2.14 5.07
N TRP A 174 15.25 1.80 6.33
CA TRP A 174 13.90 1.71 6.90
C TRP A 174 13.82 2.28 8.31
N VAL A 175 12.63 2.53 8.82
CA VAL A 175 12.39 2.80 10.23
C VAL A 175 11.03 2.23 10.64
N ARG A 176 10.97 1.63 11.83
CA ARG A 176 9.73 1.02 12.35
C ARG A 176 9.35 1.61 13.70
N PHE A 177 8.06 1.80 13.93
CA PHE A 177 7.53 2.31 15.19
C PHE A 177 6.54 1.32 15.80
N LYS A 178 6.79 0.94 17.06
CA LYS A 178 5.77 0.38 17.96
C LYS A 178 5.31 1.52 18.86
N LEU A 179 4.01 1.79 18.88
CA LEU A 179 3.42 2.82 19.74
C LEU A 179 2.73 2.16 20.92
N GLU A 180 2.79 2.79 22.08
CA GLU A 180 2.07 2.38 23.29
C GLU A 180 1.32 3.58 23.87
N GLY A 181 -0.01 3.51 23.82
CA GLY A 181 -0.88 4.53 24.40
C GLY A 181 -0.88 4.46 25.92
N THR A 182 -0.93 5.63 26.58
CA THR A 182 -1.04 5.76 28.04
C THR A 182 -2.30 6.52 28.45
N LYS A 183 -2.74 7.47 27.62
CA LYS A 183 -3.98 8.24 27.76
C LYS A 183 -5.06 7.80 26.76
N CYS A 184 -4.67 7.15 25.67
CA CYS A 184 -5.57 6.49 24.70
C CYS A 184 -5.56 4.96 24.87
N ASN A 185 -6.18 4.23 23.91
CA ASN A 185 -6.09 2.77 23.86
C ASN A 185 -4.63 2.30 23.83
N ARG A 186 -4.32 1.20 24.52
CA ARG A 186 -2.94 0.74 24.79
C ARG A 186 -2.15 0.44 23.52
N ASP A 187 -2.83 -0.12 22.52
CA ASP A 187 -2.23 -0.46 21.23
C ASP A 187 -2.10 0.73 20.27
N ALA A 188 -2.53 1.92 20.72
CA ALA A 188 -2.50 3.16 19.96
C ALA A 188 -3.21 3.08 18.60
N ILE A 189 -4.22 2.22 18.45
CA ILE A 189 -5.03 2.10 17.24
C ILE A 189 -5.62 3.47 16.89
N GLY A 190 -5.45 3.89 15.62
CA GLY A 190 -5.83 5.20 15.10
C GLY A 190 -4.75 6.28 15.22
N ALA A 191 -3.62 6.01 15.89
CA ALA A 191 -2.50 6.94 15.92
C ALA A 191 -1.89 7.09 14.51
N ARG A 192 -1.60 8.33 14.11
CA ARG A 192 -0.99 8.64 12.82
C ARG A 192 0.46 9.04 13.00
N ILE A 193 1.34 8.40 12.25
CA ILE A 193 2.77 8.67 12.24
C ILE A 193 3.12 9.32 10.90
N SER A 194 3.71 10.50 10.94
CA SER A 194 4.27 11.18 9.77
C SER A 194 5.79 11.14 9.86
N VAL A 195 6.45 10.57 8.85
CA VAL A 195 7.91 10.45 8.77
C VAL A 195 8.40 11.30 7.61
N THR A 196 9.37 12.19 7.88
CA THR A 196 10.06 12.98 6.86
C THR A 196 11.52 12.54 6.76
N ALA A 197 11.95 12.12 5.57
CA ALA A 197 13.32 11.72 5.26
C ALA A 197 13.59 11.89 3.76
N GLY A 198 14.77 12.39 3.39
CA GLY A 198 15.18 12.48 1.99
C GLY A 198 14.29 13.39 1.15
N GLY A 199 13.65 14.38 1.79
CA GLY A 199 12.69 15.28 1.15
C GLY A 199 11.33 14.68 0.83
N LEU A 200 11.04 13.43 1.25
CA LEU A 200 9.73 12.79 1.19
C LEU A 200 9.08 12.81 2.57
N THR A 201 7.76 13.03 2.62
CA THR A 201 6.96 12.84 3.84
C THR A 201 5.94 11.73 3.60
N GLN A 202 6.03 10.68 4.39
CA GLN A 202 5.08 9.57 4.40
C GLN A 202 4.19 9.66 5.63
N ILE A 203 2.95 9.19 5.52
CA ILE A 203 2.01 9.10 6.63
C ILE A 203 1.42 7.70 6.66
N ALA A 204 1.45 7.07 7.83
CA ALA A 204 0.77 5.81 8.08
C ALA A 204 0.04 5.86 9.42
N GLU A 205 -0.87 4.91 9.62
CA GLU A 205 -1.75 4.85 10.79
C GLU A 205 -1.61 3.47 11.43
N VAL A 206 -1.65 3.41 12.77
CA VAL A 206 -1.74 2.13 13.48
C VAL A 206 -3.16 1.60 13.30
N ARG A 207 -3.28 0.44 12.65
CA ARG A 207 -4.56 -0.19 12.29
C ARG A 207 -4.74 -1.51 13.02
N SER A 208 -5.98 -1.87 13.31
CA SER A 208 -6.35 -3.16 13.90
C SER A 208 -6.59 -4.26 12.86
N ALA A 209 -6.87 -3.88 11.61
CA ALA A 209 -7.14 -4.78 10.51
C ALA A 209 -6.74 -4.14 9.18
N GLU A 210 -6.31 -4.98 8.24
CA GLU A 210 -6.01 -4.65 6.85
C GLU A 210 -6.24 -5.91 6.01
N SER A 211 -6.57 -5.74 4.72
CA SER A 211 -6.84 -6.83 3.78
C SER A 211 -8.13 -7.62 4.10
N TYR A 212 -8.39 -8.67 3.33
CA TYR A 212 -9.60 -9.48 3.43
C TYR A 212 -9.47 -10.51 4.56
N VAL A 213 -10.40 -10.51 5.53
CA VAL A 213 -10.43 -11.43 6.70
C VAL A 213 -9.07 -11.65 7.36
N SER A 214 -8.27 -10.58 7.46
CA SER A 214 -6.89 -10.62 7.92
C SER A 214 -6.59 -9.46 8.87
N SER A 215 -5.52 -9.59 9.64
CA SER A 215 -4.94 -8.51 10.43
C SER A 215 -3.43 -8.55 10.28
N SER A 216 -2.81 -7.37 10.21
CA SER A 216 -1.38 -7.20 9.96
C SER A 216 -0.66 -6.77 11.23
N ASP A 217 0.67 -6.76 11.18
CA ASP A 217 1.50 -6.25 12.26
C ASP A 217 1.15 -4.80 12.60
N ALA A 218 0.84 -4.51 13.87
CA ALA A 218 0.50 -3.16 14.32
C ALA A 218 1.70 -2.21 14.30
N ARG A 219 2.94 -2.73 14.18
CA ARG A 219 4.14 -1.92 14.07
C ARG A 219 4.21 -1.28 12.68
N VAL A 220 4.35 0.03 12.66
CA VAL A 220 4.32 0.81 11.42
C VAL A 220 5.72 0.91 10.84
N LEU A 221 5.92 0.39 9.62
CA LEU A 221 7.18 0.39 8.89
C LEU A 221 7.16 1.42 7.74
N PHE A 222 8.24 2.18 7.66
CA PHE A 222 8.52 3.13 6.58
C PHE A 222 9.84 2.77 5.90
N GLY A 223 9.83 2.60 4.58
CA GLY A 223 11.06 2.68 3.79
C GLY A 223 11.46 4.14 3.63
N VAL A 224 12.75 4.42 3.62
CA VAL A 224 13.30 5.79 3.53
C VAL A 224 14.37 5.92 2.45
N GLY A 225 14.46 4.93 1.57
CA GLY A 225 15.36 4.88 0.44
C GLY A 225 16.81 5.11 0.87
N ASN A 226 17.51 5.98 0.15
CA ASN A 226 18.92 6.27 0.41
C ASN A 226 19.18 7.27 1.55
N SER A 227 18.12 7.72 2.25
CA SER A 227 18.24 8.65 3.36
C SER A 227 19.14 8.08 4.45
N LYS A 228 19.99 8.92 5.05
CA LYS A 228 20.88 8.49 6.14
C LYS A 228 20.31 8.78 7.53
N ILE A 229 19.25 9.57 7.60
CA ILE A 229 18.62 10.01 8.84
C ILE A 229 17.13 10.23 8.59
N ILE A 230 16.34 10.03 9.63
CA ILE A 230 14.97 10.52 9.70
C ILE A 230 15.01 11.96 10.20
N GLU A 231 14.67 12.90 9.33
CA GLU A 231 14.73 14.34 9.65
C GLU A 231 13.74 14.67 10.76
N ARG A 232 12.50 14.15 10.64
CA ARG A 232 11.40 14.44 11.55
C ARG A 232 10.37 13.31 11.60
N VAL A 233 9.89 13.01 12.79
CA VAL A 233 8.73 12.15 13.06
C VAL A 233 7.71 12.96 13.83
N GLU A 234 6.45 12.93 13.39
CA GLU A 234 5.31 13.52 14.09
C GLU A 234 4.28 12.43 14.37
N ILE A 235 3.90 12.26 15.64
CA ILE A 235 2.91 11.26 16.08
C ILE A 235 1.69 12.02 16.58
N ARG A 236 0.59 11.88 15.85
CA ARG A 236 -0.72 12.32 16.32
C ARG A 236 -1.42 11.14 16.95
N TRP A 237 -1.56 11.17 18.27
CA TRP A 237 -2.24 10.14 19.03
C TRP A 237 -3.77 10.19 18.83
N PRO A 238 -4.52 9.13 19.18
CA PRO A 238 -5.97 9.10 19.06
C PRO A 238 -6.70 10.18 19.86
N ASP A 239 -6.13 10.63 20.98
CA ASP A 239 -6.64 11.75 21.79
C ASP A 239 -6.28 13.12 21.20
N SER A 240 -5.78 13.17 19.97
CA SER A 240 -5.32 14.36 19.25
C SER A 240 -4.05 15.02 19.80
N SER A 241 -3.44 14.50 20.85
CA SER A 241 -2.12 14.96 21.31
C SER A 241 -1.06 14.73 20.22
N LEU A 242 -0.07 15.62 20.18
CA LEU A 242 0.96 15.62 19.15
C LEU A 242 2.35 15.55 19.77
N GLU A 243 3.13 14.56 19.36
CA GLU A 243 4.53 14.41 19.73
C GLU A 243 5.44 14.49 18.52
N ARG A 244 6.67 14.96 18.75
CA ARG A 244 7.68 15.10 17.71
C ARG A 244 8.99 14.50 18.16
N ARG A 245 9.71 13.89 17.22
CA ARG A 245 11.11 13.48 17.35
C ARG A 245 11.84 13.94 16.10
N ASN A 246 13.10 14.34 16.24
CA ASN A 246 13.92 14.81 15.14
C ASN A 246 15.22 14.01 15.09
N ARG A 247 15.82 13.93 13.90
CA ARG A 247 17.16 13.37 13.71
C ARG A 247 17.32 11.94 14.24
N LEU A 248 16.35 11.07 13.96
CA LEU A 248 16.41 9.66 14.35
C LEU A 248 17.27 8.85 13.36
N SER A 249 17.94 7.82 13.85
CA SER A 249 18.70 6.88 13.01
C SER A 249 17.76 5.96 12.23
N ILE A 250 18.21 5.54 11.05
CA ILE A 250 17.52 4.54 10.22
C ILE A 250 17.90 3.11 10.65
N ASN A 251 17.30 2.13 9.98
CA ASN A 251 17.50 0.67 10.11
C ASN A 251 17.26 0.14 11.52
N ARG A 252 16.22 0.64 12.17
CA ARG A 252 15.88 0.25 13.53
C ARG A 252 14.41 0.43 13.86
N GLN A 253 14.03 -0.25 14.94
CA GLN A 253 12.74 -0.05 15.59
C GLN A 253 12.86 0.96 16.73
N TYR A 254 11.83 1.79 16.87
CA TYR A 254 11.56 2.61 18.04
C TYR A 254 10.30 2.11 18.76
N LEU A 255 10.38 1.95 20.07
CA LEU A 255 9.21 1.86 20.94
C LEU A 255 8.96 3.26 21.51
N LEU A 256 7.79 3.83 21.23
CA LEU A 256 7.43 5.17 21.70
C LEU A 256 6.15 5.08 22.54
N ARG A 257 6.25 5.51 23.79
CA ARG A 257 5.14 5.57 24.74
C ARG A 257 4.60 6.98 24.81
N GLN A 258 3.28 7.09 24.78
CA GLN A 258 2.61 8.38 24.83
C GLN A 258 2.97 9.15 26.11
N GLY A 259 3.45 10.39 25.94
CA GLY A 259 3.84 11.30 27.00
C GLY A 259 5.27 11.11 27.54
N GLU A 260 6.02 10.11 27.05
CA GLU A 260 7.45 9.96 27.38
C GLU A 260 8.30 10.76 26.38
N SER A 261 9.46 11.28 26.81
CA SER A 261 10.39 12.06 25.97
C SER A 261 11.50 11.19 25.38
#